data_AF-A0A0C2Z6H7-F1
#
_entry.id   AF-A0A0C2Z6H7-F1
#
_cell.length_a   1.000
_cell.length_b   1.000
_cell.length_c   1.000
_cell.angle_alpha   90.00
_cell.angle_beta   90.00
_cell.angle_gamma   90.00
#
_symmetry.space_group_name_H-M   'P 1'
#
loop_
_entity.id
_entity.type
_entity.pdbx_description
1 polymer ?
#
loop_
_entity_poly.entity_id
_entity_poly.type
_entity_poly.pdbx_seq_one_letter_code
_entity_poly.pdbx_strand_id
1 'polypeptide(L)'
;MGCNDVVHEVTPNIAVTHINNGLMKLHSPDDGNVQMETSYKNGVKHGVCKTYYKKRLELVENYVNGKREGMAVAYFPSGVIAGEYFYDNDQKERELQFDTDGKIMKEFFYEDGNILPYKGYEYDKEGSKNEIPENMFRALSNPMPSK
;
A
#
# COMPACT_ATOMS: atom_id res chain seq x y z
N MET A 1 5.16 8.47 2.64
CA MET A 1 4.12 9.46 2.29
C MET A 1 2.94 8.68 1.72
N GLY A 2 1.86 8.54 2.50
CA GLY A 2 0.65 7.82 2.08
C GLY A 2 -0.36 8.77 1.43
N CYS A 3 -1.20 8.24 0.54
CA CYS A 3 -2.15 8.94 -0.32
C CYS A 3 -3.32 9.62 0.44
N ASN A 4 -3.04 10.56 1.35
CA ASN A 4 -4.05 11.22 2.19
C ASN A 4 -4.36 12.68 1.82
N ASP A 5 -4.00 13.15 0.63
CA ASP A 5 -4.37 14.51 0.24
C ASP A 5 -5.80 14.55 -0.33
N VAL A 6 -6.67 15.22 0.43
CA VAL A 6 -7.94 15.79 -0.05
C VAL A 6 -7.58 16.90 -1.03
N VAL A 7 -8.18 16.90 -2.23
CA VAL A 7 -7.97 17.95 -3.23
C VAL A 7 -8.69 19.23 -2.77
N HIS A 8 -8.14 19.87 -1.74
CA HIS A 8 -8.40 21.27 -1.45
C HIS A 8 -7.12 22.03 -1.74
N GLU A 9 -7.20 22.80 -2.82
CA GLU A 9 -6.22 23.78 -3.26
C GLU A 9 -4.89 23.21 -3.75
N VAL A 10 -4.65 23.50 -5.03
CA VAL A 10 -3.36 23.30 -5.69
C VAL A 10 -2.34 24.12 -4.91
N THR A 11 -1.61 23.49 -3.99
CA THR A 11 -0.45 24.12 -3.37
C THR A 11 0.52 24.52 -4.48
N PRO A 12 1.03 25.76 -4.50
CA PRO A 12 1.75 26.33 -5.64
C PRO A 12 3.10 25.66 -5.96
N ASN A 13 3.51 24.62 -5.22
CA ASN A 13 4.80 23.93 -5.37
C ASN A 13 4.67 22.47 -5.83
N ILE A 14 3.47 22.01 -6.18
CA ILE A 14 3.26 20.67 -6.72
C ILE A 14 2.83 20.79 -8.18
N ALA A 15 3.65 20.28 -9.10
CA ALA A 15 3.32 20.20 -10.52
C ALA A 15 2.27 19.10 -10.76
N VAL A 16 1.02 19.35 -10.32
CA VAL A 16 -0.15 18.55 -10.71
C VAL A 16 -0.43 18.88 -12.17
N THR A 17 -0.27 17.90 -13.07
CA THR A 17 -0.52 18.14 -14.49
C THR A 17 -1.56 17.17 -15.03
N HIS A 18 -2.61 17.79 -15.59
CA HIS A 18 -3.66 17.27 -16.46
C HIS A 18 -4.69 16.32 -15.84
N ILE A 19 -5.87 16.89 -15.53
CA ILE A 19 -7.13 16.18 -15.31
C ILE A 19 -7.75 15.89 -16.68
N ASN A 20 -7.51 14.70 -17.24
CA ASN A 20 -8.32 14.17 -18.33
C ASN A 20 -9.20 13.05 -17.75
N ASN A 21 -10.53 13.24 -17.81
CA ASN A 21 -11.52 12.25 -17.34
C ASN A 21 -11.38 11.81 -15.87
N GLY A 22 -10.90 12.70 -14.99
CA GLY A 22 -10.74 12.40 -13.56
C GLY A 22 -9.41 11.76 -13.17
N LEU A 23 -8.52 11.45 -14.12
CA LEU A 23 -7.16 11.00 -13.82
C LEU A 23 -6.28 12.17 -13.37
N MET A 24 -5.57 12.03 -12.26
CA MET A 24 -4.60 12.98 -11.73
C MET A 24 -3.21 12.35 -11.70
N LYS A 25 -2.19 13.12 -12.08
CA LYS A 25 -0.78 12.74 -11.92
C LYS A 25 -0.02 13.76 -11.08
N LEU A 26 0.75 13.24 -10.15
CA LEU A 26 1.67 14.00 -9.30
C LEU A 26 3.09 13.81 -9.83
N HIS A 27 3.80 14.91 -10.11
CA HIS A 27 5.20 14.88 -10.54
C HIS A 27 6.13 15.41 -9.45
N SER A 28 7.31 14.82 -9.38
CA SER A 28 8.44 15.23 -8.56
C SER A 28 8.93 16.63 -8.97
N PRO A 29 9.13 17.57 -8.03
CA PRO A 29 9.69 18.89 -8.34
C PRO A 29 11.13 18.82 -8.88
N ASP A 30 11.90 17.82 -8.44
CA ASP A 30 13.34 17.76 -8.70
C ASP A 30 13.67 17.28 -10.11
N ASP A 31 12.93 16.28 -10.61
CA ASP A 31 13.25 15.57 -11.85
C ASP A 31 12.05 15.40 -12.80
N GLY A 32 10.88 15.93 -12.42
CA GLY A 32 9.66 15.89 -13.22
C GLY A 32 9.05 14.49 -13.36
N ASN A 33 9.53 13.48 -12.63
CA ASN A 33 9.00 12.12 -12.77
C ASN A 33 7.67 11.94 -12.04
N VAL A 34 6.81 11.09 -12.59
CA VAL A 34 5.56 10.71 -11.95
C VAL A 34 5.87 10.01 -10.63
N GLN A 35 5.34 10.56 -9.53
CA GLN A 35 5.37 9.96 -8.21
C GLN A 35 4.05 9.24 -7.87
N MET A 36 2.94 9.68 -8.47
CA MET A 36 1.62 9.07 -8.24
C MET A 36 0.68 9.29 -9.41
N GLU A 37 -0.16 8.29 -9.69
CA GLU A 37 -1.29 8.36 -10.62
C GLU A 37 -2.54 7.89 -9.89
N THR A 38 -3.63 8.65 -9.91
CA THR A 38 -4.88 8.24 -9.26
C THR A 38 -6.08 8.82 -9.98
N SER A 39 -7.25 8.21 -9.81
CA SER A 39 -8.49 8.67 -10.43
C SER A 39 -9.45 9.26 -9.41
N TYR A 40 -10.24 10.23 -9.83
CA TYR A 40 -11.26 10.91 -9.04
C TYR A 40 -12.60 10.82 -9.74
N LYS A 41 -13.64 10.55 -8.95
CA LYS A 41 -15.05 10.61 -9.36
C LYS A 41 -15.75 11.62 -8.46
N ASN A 42 -16.34 12.66 -9.06
CA ASN A 42 -17.01 13.75 -8.34
C ASN A 42 -16.14 14.42 -7.26
N GLY A 43 -14.85 14.61 -7.53
CA GLY A 43 -13.91 15.22 -6.58
C GLY A 43 -13.40 14.27 -5.48
N VAL A 44 -13.81 13.00 -5.49
CA VAL A 44 -13.43 11.99 -4.50
C VAL A 44 -12.59 10.89 -5.15
N LYS A 45 -11.52 10.43 -4.48
CA LYS A 45 -10.66 9.35 -5.01
C LYS A 45 -11.48 8.09 -5.31
N HIS A 46 -11.29 7.54 -6.49
CA HIS A 46 -12.06 6.39 -6.96
C HIS A 46 -11.29 5.64 -8.06
N GLY A 47 -11.13 4.34 -7.89
CA GLY A 47 -10.39 3.45 -8.78
C GLY A 47 -8.94 3.26 -8.36
N VAL A 48 -8.12 2.83 -9.32
CA VAL A 48 -6.74 2.44 -9.09
C VAL A 48 -5.86 3.67 -8.83
N CYS A 49 -5.07 3.59 -7.76
CA CYS A 49 -4.00 4.51 -7.40
C CYS A 49 -2.66 3.79 -7.53
N LYS A 50 -1.68 4.41 -8.17
CA LYS A 50 -0.32 3.89 -8.34
C LYS A 50 0.67 4.87 -7.77
N THR A 51 1.62 4.40 -6.96
CA THR A 51 2.72 5.20 -6.41
C THR A 51 4.04 4.68 -6.95
N TYR A 52 4.96 5.61 -7.21
CA TYR A 52 6.24 5.34 -7.84
C TYR A 52 7.39 5.94 -7.02
N TYR A 53 8.45 5.15 -6.85
CA TYR A 53 9.71 5.60 -6.25
C TYR A 53 10.86 5.46 -7.25
N LYS A 54 11.55 6.56 -7.55
CA LYS A 54 12.63 6.61 -8.56
C LYS A 54 12.23 5.97 -9.90
N LYS A 55 11.05 6.33 -10.42
CA LYS A 55 10.44 5.82 -11.66
C LYS A 55 10.00 4.34 -11.63
N ARG A 56 10.04 3.67 -10.47
CA ARG A 56 9.61 2.27 -10.32
C ARG A 56 8.28 2.20 -9.59
N LEU A 57 7.40 1.31 -10.06
CA LEU A 57 6.13 1.05 -9.37
C LEU A 57 6.44 0.49 -7.99
N GLU A 58 5.93 1.16 -6.96
CA GLU A 58 6.15 0.80 -5.55
C GLU A 58 4.88 0.23 -4.93
N LEU A 59 3.72 0.80 -5.28
CA LEU A 59 2.44 0.44 -4.67
C LEU A 59 1.31 0.62 -5.69
N VAL A 60 0.39 -0.33 -5.69
CA VAL A 60 -0.91 -0.23 -6.36
C VAL A 60 -1.99 -0.41 -5.30
N GLU A 61 -2.90 0.54 -5.19
CA GLU A 61 -4.06 0.49 -4.30
C GLU A 61 -5.34 0.73 -5.12
N ASN A 62 -6.49 0.38 -4.55
CA ASN A 62 -7.78 0.71 -5.12
C ASN A 62 -8.61 1.49 -4.10
N TYR A 63 -9.35 2.49 -4.60
CA TYR A 63 -10.19 3.35 -3.78
C TYR A 63 -11.65 3.30 -4.23
N VAL A 64 -12.58 3.25 -3.29
CA VAL A 64 -14.01 3.42 -3.53
C VAL A 64 -14.53 4.51 -2.60
N ASN A 65 -15.08 5.59 -3.19
CA ASN A 65 -15.62 6.73 -2.46
C ASN A 65 -14.63 7.34 -1.44
N GLY A 66 -13.36 7.43 -1.84
CA GLY A 66 -12.31 8.05 -1.05
C GLY A 66 -11.58 7.11 -0.09
N LYS A 67 -12.03 5.86 0.02
CA LYS A 67 -11.51 4.88 0.97
C LYS A 67 -10.83 3.73 0.26
N ARG A 68 -9.77 3.18 0.84
CA ARG A 68 -9.10 1.97 0.34
C ARG A 68 -10.09 0.81 0.38
N GLU A 69 -10.15 0.08 -0.73
CA GLU A 69 -11.10 -1.00 -0.92
C GLU A 69 -10.47 -2.10 -1.78
N GLY A 70 -10.51 -3.33 -1.27
CA GLY A 70 -9.96 -4.51 -1.93
C GLY A 70 -8.45 -4.66 -1.75
N MET A 71 -7.81 -5.27 -2.74
CA MET A 71 -6.39 -5.64 -2.69
C MET A 71 -5.49 -4.47 -3.09
N ALA A 72 -4.47 -4.22 -2.28
CA ALA A 72 -3.32 -3.40 -2.60
C ALA A 72 -2.06 -4.26 -2.70
N VAL A 73 -1.14 -3.91 -3.60
CA VAL A 73 0.09 -4.66 -3.87
C VAL A 73 1.29 -3.73 -3.81
N ALA A 74 2.24 -4.04 -2.94
CA ALA A 74 3.54 -3.38 -2.88
C ALA A 74 4.60 -4.20 -3.62
N TYR A 75 5.58 -3.51 -4.19
CA TYR A 75 6.63 -4.10 -5.02
C TYR A 75 8.02 -3.76 -4.49
N PHE A 76 8.93 -4.73 -4.57
CA PHE A 76 10.35 -4.49 -4.38
C PHE A 76 10.91 -3.61 -5.52
N PRO A 77 12.08 -2.99 -5.31
CA PRO A 77 12.83 -2.31 -6.36
C PRO A 77 13.12 -3.15 -7.62
N SER A 78 13.08 -4.49 -7.50
CA SER A 78 13.22 -5.45 -8.59
C SER A 78 11.94 -5.63 -9.43
N GLY A 79 10.78 -5.19 -8.93
CA GLY A 79 9.46 -5.44 -9.52
C GLY A 79 8.78 -6.72 -9.02
N VAL A 80 9.43 -7.50 -8.14
CA VAL A 80 8.82 -8.64 -7.45
C VAL A 80 7.84 -8.12 -6.39
N ILE A 81 6.74 -8.84 -6.15
CA ILE A 81 5.77 -8.48 -5.10
C ILE A 81 6.47 -8.54 -3.74
N ALA A 82 6.37 -7.47 -2.97
CA ALA A 82 6.87 -7.36 -1.60
C ALA A 82 5.77 -7.60 -0.57
N GLY A 83 4.53 -7.23 -0.90
CA GLY A 83 3.40 -7.41 -0.01
C GLY A 83 2.06 -7.28 -0.70
N GLU A 84 1.06 -7.97 -0.15
CA GLU A 84 -0.34 -7.79 -0.49
C GLU A 84 -1.10 -7.37 0.76
N TYR A 85 -1.98 -6.39 0.63
CA TYR A 85 -2.79 -5.85 1.72
C TYR A 85 -4.25 -5.87 1.30
N PHE A 86 -5.14 -6.27 2.19
CA PHE A 86 -6.56 -6.36 1.91
C PHE A 86 -7.29 -5.37 2.80
N TYR A 87 -8.04 -4.48 2.18
CA TYR A 87 -8.77 -3.42 2.84
C TYR A 87 -10.28 -3.56 2.60
N ASP A 88 -11.07 -3.34 3.65
CA ASP A 88 -12.50 -3.06 3.58
C ASP A 88 -12.73 -1.66 4.17
N ASN A 89 -13.16 -0.70 3.34
CA ASN A 89 -13.57 0.63 3.80
C ASN A 89 -12.50 1.33 4.68
N ASP A 90 -11.25 1.37 4.20
CA ASP A 90 -10.01 1.82 4.87
C ASP A 90 -9.45 0.91 5.98
N GLN A 91 -10.19 -0.09 6.44
CA GLN A 91 -9.71 -1.01 7.46
C GLN A 91 -8.88 -2.11 6.82
N LYS A 92 -7.61 -2.22 7.21
CA LYS A 92 -6.77 -3.35 6.81
C LYS A 92 -7.26 -4.59 7.56
N GLU A 93 -7.60 -5.64 6.83
CA GLU A 93 -8.06 -6.92 7.39
C GLU A 93 -6.97 -8.00 7.34
N ARG A 94 -6.13 -7.96 6.30
CA ARG A 94 -5.10 -8.96 6.05
C ARG A 94 -3.88 -8.39 5.37
N GLU A 95 -2.73 -8.97 5.66
CA GLU A 95 -1.45 -8.65 5.05
C GLU A 95 -0.66 -9.92 4.75
N LEU A 96 -0.09 -9.98 3.55
CA LEU A 96 0.93 -10.95 3.16
C LEU A 96 2.25 -10.23 2.94
N GLN A 97 3.34 -10.83 3.42
CA GLN A 97 4.71 -10.37 3.18
C GLN A 97 5.47 -11.43 2.40
N PHE A 98 6.20 -11.00 1.37
CA PHE A 98 6.96 -11.87 0.49
C PHE A 98 8.46 -11.56 0.55
N ASP A 99 9.28 -12.56 0.28
CA ASP A 99 10.72 -12.38 0.09
C ASP A 99 11.05 -11.85 -1.32
N THR A 100 12.32 -11.57 -1.56
CA THR A 100 12.78 -11.01 -2.85
C THR A 100 12.62 -11.96 -4.04
N ASP A 101 12.35 -13.25 -3.78
CA ASP A 101 12.08 -14.27 -4.79
C ASP A 101 10.56 -14.45 -5.02
N GLY A 102 9.73 -13.72 -4.28
CA GLY A 102 8.26 -13.76 -4.37
C GLY A 102 7.63 -14.88 -3.56
N LYS A 103 8.36 -15.51 -2.62
CA LYS A 103 7.79 -16.51 -1.71
C LYS A 103 7.17 -15.83 -0.51
N ILE A 104 6.00 -16.31 -0.10
CA ILE A 104 5.35 -15.83 1.11
C ILE A 104 6.23 -16.15 2.32
N MET A 105 6.43 -15.16 3.18
CA MET A 105 7.14 -15.29 4.45
C MET A 105 6.19 -15.22 5.63
N LYS A 106 5.21 -14.30 5.58
CA LYS A 106 4.31 -14.03 6.70
C LYS A 106 2.91 -13.66 6.23
N GLU A 107 1.94 -14.03 7.05
CA GLU A 107 0.53 -13.68 6.90
C GLU A 107 0.00 -13.14 8.23
N PHE A 108 -0.63 -11.96 8.21
CA PHE A 108 -1.23 -11.33 9.38
C PHE A 108 -2.69 -10.99 9.13
N PHE A 109 -3.48 -11.06 10.19
CA PHE A 109 -4.87 -10.65 10.21
C PHE A 109 -5.08 -9.53 11.21
N TYR A 110 -6.06 -8.69 10.94
CA TYR A 110 -6.30 -7.47 11.68
C TYR A 110 -7.78 -7.34 12.05
N GLU A 111 -8.05 -6.76 13.21
CA GLU A 111 -9.38 -6.39 13.70
C GLU A 111 -9.27 -5.02 14.37
N ASP A 112 -10.15 -4.09 14.00
CA ASP A 112 -10.12 -2.68 14.45
C ASP A 112 -8.74 -2.02 14.30
N GLY A 113 -8.02 -2.37 13.23
CA GLY A 113 -6.68 -1.87 12.91
C GLY A 113 -5.54 -2.49 13.72
N ASN A 114 -5.82 -3.42 14.64
CA ASN A 114 -4.82 -4.12 15.45
C ASN A 114 -4.55 -5.51 14.88
N ILE A 115 -3.29 -5.94 14.91
CA ILE A 115 -2.94 -7.32 14.55
C ILE A 115 -3.61 -8.27 15.53
N LEU A 116 -4.28 -9.30 15.03
CA LEU A 116 -4.82 -10.40 15.82
C LEU A 116 -3.66 -11.31 16.28
N PRO A 117 -3.25 -11.28 17.56
CA PRO A 117 -2.05 -11.97 18.01
C PRO A 117 -2.24 -13.49 18.15
N TYR A 118 -3.45 -13.97 17.90
CA TYR A 118 -3.81 -15.39 17.81
C TYR A 118 -4.03 -15.86 16.37
N LYS A 119 -3.83 -14.98 15.38
CA LYS A 119 -4.11 -15.27 13.97
C LYS A 119 -3.03 -14.64 13.09
N GLY A 120 -1.87 -15.27 13.06
CA GLY A 120 -0.77 -14.93 12.17
C GLY A 120 0.13 -16.13 11.92
N TYR A 121 0.77 -16.15 10.75
CA TYR A 121 1.52 -17.31 10.28
C TYR A 121 2.84 -16.90 9.66
N GLU A 122 3.85 -17.74 9.83
CA GLU A 122 5.11 -17.69 9.13
C GLU A 122 5.30 -18.91 8.24
N TYR A 123 6.04 -18.74 7.16
CA TYR A 123 6.29 -19.76 6.16
C TYR A 123 7.77 -20.05 6.11
N ASP A 124 8.13 -21.33 6.19
CA ASP A 124 9.52 -21.76 6.01
C ASP A 124 9.92 -21.77 4.53
N LYS A 125 11.16 -22.18 4.24
CA LYS A 125 11.72 -22.16 2.87
C LYS A 125 11.03 -23.17 1.94
N GLU A 126 10.46 -24.20 2.53
CA GLU A 126 9.70 -25.28 1.91
C GLU A 126 8.22 -24.90 1.70
N GLY A 127 7.77 -23.79 2.29
CA GLY A 127 6.41 -23.27 2.21
C GLY A 127 5.48 -23.82 3.29
N SER A 128 5.98 -24.52 4.30
CA SER A 128 5.18 -25.01 5.42
C SER A 128 4.70 -23.83 6.26
N LYS A 129 3.40 -23.81 6.52
CA LYS A 129 2.71 -22.77 7.30
C LYS A 129 2.80 -23.10 8.79
N ASN A 130 3.41 -22.21 9.57
CA ASN A 130 3.55 -22.32 11.01
C ASN A 130 2.83 -21.15 11.69
N GLU A 131 2.14 -21.41 12.80
CA GLU A 131 1.53 -20.36 13.60
C GLU A 131 2.59 -19.53 14.32
N ILE A 132 2.47 -18.20 14.25
CA ILE A 132 3.33 -17.32 15.03
C ILE A 132 2.84 -17.37 16.48
N PRO A 133 3.69 -17.66 17.47
CA PRO A 133 3.30 -17.65 18.87
C PRO A 133 2.88 -16.25 19.34
N GLU A 134 1.85 -16.16 20.18
CA GLU A 134 1.25 -14.88 20.65
C GLU A 134 2.29 -13.89 21.22
N ASN A 135 3.27 -14.40 21.97
CA ASN A 135 4.33 -13.61 22.58
C ASN A 135 5.26 -12.92 21.56
N MET A 136 5.31 -13.39 20.32
CA MET A 136 6.14 -12.83 19.24
C MET A 136 5.48 -11.64 18.54
N PHE A 137 4.16 -11.45 18.66
CA PHE A 137 3.46 -10.32 18.03
C PHE A 137 3.83 -8.97 18.62
N ARG A 138 4.22 -8.91 19.89
CA ARG A 138 4.71 -7.68 20.55
C ARG A 138 5.98 -7.12 19.91
N ALA A 139 6.77 -7.96 19.25
CA ALA A 139 7.96 -7.52 18.52
C ALA A 139 7.63 -7.04 17.09
N LEU A 140 6.51 -7.50 16.53
CA LEU A 140 6.06 -7.24 15.16
C LEU A 140 5.15 -6.00 15.07
N SER A 141 4.58 -5.55 16.18
CA SER A 141 3.77 -4.31 16.28
C SER A 141 4.59 -3.02 16.22
N ASN A 142 5.92 -3.10 16.19
CA ASN A 142 6.75 -1.93 15.95
C ASN A 142 6.70 -1.60 14.45
N PRO A 143 6.16 -0.44 14.05
CA PRO A 143 6.14 -0.07 12.64
C PRO A 143 7.57 -0.07 12.11
N MET A 144 7.79 -0.66 10.93
CA MET A 144 9.07 -0.49 10.23
C MET A 144 9.37 1.01 10.19
N PRO A 145 10.57 1.45 10.60
CA PRO A 145 10.92 2.85 10.50
C PRO A 145 10.77 3.26 9.04
N SER A 146 9.94 4.28 8.79
CA SER A 146 9.88 4.93 7.49
C SER A 146 11.30 5.41 7.16
N LYS A 147 11.94 4.80 6.17
CA LYS A 147 13.19 5.34 5.60
C LYS A 147 12.90 6.60 4.80
#